data_AF-A0A4Q0Z8D1-F1
#
_entry.id   AF-A0A4Q0Z8D1-F1
#
_cell.length_a   1.000
_cell.length_b   1.000
_cell.length_c   1.000
_cell.angle_alpha   90.00
_cell.angle_beta   90.00
_cell.angle_gamma   90.00
#
_symmetry.space_group_name_H-M   'P 1'
#
loop_
_entity.id
_entity.type
_entity.pdbx_description
1 polymer ?
#
loop_
_entity_poly.entity_id
_entity_poly.type
_entity_poly.pdbx_seq_one_letter_code
_entity_poly.pdbx_strand_id
1 'polypeptide(L)'
;MMNNHFLKKIALIAFLSCIGFQYTLADVKTSKVTWKDIINDQDTPKDVLGYGMGPKAQRYSKLTQVNTDTVKDLVPVWSYSFGGEKQRGQESQALVYDGIIYVTGSYSRIIALDAKTGKRIWAYNHRLPPDIRPCCDVVNRGAAIFGDKVFFGTLDAGIVALNKNTGKVVWKKRFGYEDRPNKGYQDGYTMTGAPTIVKDKKTGKVLLIHGSSGDEFGVIGKLFALDPDTGKEIWMRPLVEGHYGKLNGKKSTPSGDPKAPTWPNDPKNKTGKKTAWSHGGGAPWQSASYDLETNTIIIGTGNPGPWNTWERTADGGDPRDWDSLYTSGQIGIDPSTGDIKWFYQHTPNDGWDFSGNNELVLFDYVDNGKTIKATAHADRNGFFYVINRSEMPKVKKQREDQARRFVKAFPFVDNITWASHIDEKTGRPAVDINQYPPLPKKGEKKGKVIHVSPPFLGGKNWNPMAYSQDTGLFYLGANHWKEDYWTTPIQYKKGAAYLGQGFKIKRMYPDHVGILRAVDPVKGKIVWSHKEKLPLWAGVLATKGGLIFTGTGEGFVKAFDAKTGKELWKFQTGSGIVSCPITWEEDGEQYIGLASGYGGAVPLWGGDMAKLTKSVSQGGSFWVFKLKR
;
A
#
# COMPACT_ATOMS: atom_id res chain seq x y z
N MET A 1 63.50 -16.58 -60.39
CA MET A 1 62.28 -16.66 -61.22
C MET A 1 61.45 -17.84 -60.74
N MET A 2 60.15 -17.62 -60.68
CA MET A 2 59.13 -18.48 -60.08
C MET A 2 59.20 -19.94 -60.51
N ASN A 3 58.86 -20.87 -59.61
CA ASN A 3 58.14 -22.06 -60.04
C ASN A 3 57.13 -22.55 -59.00
N ASN A 4 55.88 -22.55 -59.44
CA ASN A 4 54.72 -23.15 -58.81
C ASN A 4 54.85 -24.67 -58.82
N HIS A 5 54.74 -25.32 -57.67
CA HIS A 5 54.03 -26.60 -57.59
C HIS A 5 53.51 -26.89 -56.17
N PHE A 6 52.18 -26.95 -56.11
CA PHE A 6 51.40 -27.98 -55.41
C PHE A 6 51.31 -27.95 -53.88
N LEU A 7 50.14 -27.48 -53.43
CA LEU A 7 49.17 -28.23 -52.62
C LEU A 7 49.62 -29.61 -52.09
N LYS A 8 49.32 -29.81 -50.79
CA LYS A 8 49.37 -31.05 -49.98
C LYS A 8 50.72 -31.36 -49.33
N LYS A 9 50.90 -30.86 -48.11
CA LYS A 9 51.28 -31.62 -46.89
C LYS A 9 51.72 -30.65 -45.80
N ILE A 10 50.77 -30.13 -45.02
CA ILE A 10 50.97 -29.93 -43.57
C ILE A 10 49.62 -30.23 -42.93
N ALA A 11 49.37 -31.53 -42.73
CA ALA A 11 48.37 -32.04 -41.80
C ALA A 11 49.14 -32.77 -40.70
N LEU A 12 48.57 -32.71 -39.50
CA LEU A 12 48.95 -33.38 -38.26
C LEU A 12 49.89 -32.61 -37.31
N ILE A 13 49.44 -32.57 -36.06
CA ILE A 13 50.08 -32.10 -34.82
C ILE A 13 49.83 -30.63 -34.47
N ALA A 14 48.65 -30.36 -33.89
CA ALA A 14 48.45 -29.56 -32.68
C ALA A 14 46.95 -29.50 -32.33
N PHE A 15 46.37 -30.66 -32.01
CA PHE A 15 45.00 -30.78 -31.51
C PHE A 15 45.06 -31.43 -30.12
N LEU A 16 45.48 -30.67 -29.10
CA LEU A 16 45.34 -31.03 -27.68
C LEU A 16 45.94 -29.90 -26.81
N SER A 17 45.09 -28.96 -26.39
CA SER A 17 45.13 -28.25 -25.10
C SER A 17 44.43 -26.89 -25.18
N CYS A 18 43.12 -26.91 -25.31
CA CYS A 18 42.25 -25.79 -24.91
C CYS A 18 41.05 -26.42 -24.20
N ILE A 19 41.28 -26.92 -22.99
CA ILE A 19 40.19 -27.17 -22.04
C ILE A 19 39.73 -25.77 -21.60
N GLY A 20 38.83 -25.19 -22.38
CA GLY A 20 38.04 -24.07 -21.94
C GLY A 20 37.19 -24.55 -20.78
N PHE A 21 37.45 -24.03 -19.59
CA PHE A 21 36.46 -24.04 -18.51
C PHE A 21 35.26 -23.21 -18.99
N GLN A 22 34.36 -23.83 -19.74
CA GLN A 22 32.98 -23.38 -19.81
C GLN A 22 32.43 -23.56 -18.40
N TYR A 23 32.42 -22.49 -17.62
CA TYR A 23 31.46 -22.36 -16.53
C TYR A 23 30.08 -22.44 -17.18
N THR A 24 29.51 -23.64 -17.25
CA THR A 24 28.08 -23.79 -17.30
C THR A 24 27.58 -23.06 -16.05
N LEU A 25 26.97 -21.89 -16.26
CA LEU A 25 26.06 -21.34 -15.27
C LEU A 25 25.04 -22.44 -15.05
N ALA A 26 25.21 -23.24 -14.01
CA ALA A 26 24.17 -24.12 -13.54
C ALA A 26 22.94 -23.22 -13.39
N ASP A 27 21.89 -23.50 -14.16
CA ASP A 27 20.60 -22.86 -13.98
C ASP A 27 20.25 -23.08 -12.50
N VAL A 28 20.38 -22.03 -11.68
CA VAL A 28 19.96 -22.05 -10.29
C VAL A 28 18.44 -22.15 -10.33
N LYS A 29 17.94 -23.39 -10.42
CA LYS A 29 16.52 -23.70 -10.34
C LYS A 29 16.12 -23.56 -8.88
N THR A 30 15.72 -22.36 -8.50
CA THR A 30 15.09 -22.14 -7.20
C THR A 30 13.79 -22.95 -7.10
N SER A 31 13.49 -23.43 -5.90
CA SER A 31 12.29 -24.23 -5.63
C SER A 31 10.99 -23.46 -5.90
N LYS A 32 9.86 -24.10 -6.22
CA LYS A 32 8.60 -23.36 -6.45
C LYS A 32 8.02 -22.86 -5.12
N VAL A 33 7.58 -21.60 -5.07
CA VAL A 33 6.85 -21.06 -3.90
C VAL A 33 5.45 -21.66 -3.85
N THR A 34 5.09 -22.28 -2.74
CA THR A 34 3.78 -22.90 -2.52
C THR A 34 2.88 -22.02 -1.65
N TRP A 35 1.60 -22.38 -1.57
CA TRP A 35 0.69 -21.74 -0.62
C TRP A 35 1.11 -22.00 0.83
N LYS A 36 1.72 -23.16 1.11
CA LYS A 36 2.21 -23.49 2.46
C LYS A 36 3.32 -22.54 2.89
N ASP A 37 4.18 -22.13 1.96
CA ASP A 37 5.25 -21.18 2.26
C ASP A 37 4.64 -19.81 2.58
N ILE A 38 3.69 -19.34 1.76
CA ILE A 38 3.02 -18.03 1.96
C ILE A 38 2.28 -17.94 3.31
N ILE A 39 1.58 -19.00 3.74
CA ILE A 39 0.85 -18.94 5.03
C ILE A 39 1.78 -18.97 6.24
N ASN A 40 2.99 -19.51 6.07
CA ASN A 40 4.01 -19.61 7.11
C ASN A 40 5.08 -18.51 6.99
N ASP A 41 4.93 -17.55 6.07
CA ASP A 41 5.92 -16.50 5.77
C ASP A 41 6.44 -15.79 7.03
N GLN A 42 5.54 -15.43 7.94
CA GLN A 42 5.90 -14.77 9.20
C GLN A 42 6.70 -15.68 10.17
N ASP A 43 6.52 -17.00 10.05
CA ASP A 43 7.11 -18.01 10.91
C ASP A 43 8.42 -18.58 10.34
N THR A 44 8.71 -18.34 9.06
CA THR A 44 9.93 -18.75 8.39
C THR A 44 10.98 -17.64 8.43
N PRO A 45 12.15 -17.85 9.06
CA PRO A 45 13.14 -16.79 9.21
C PRO A 45 13.85 -16.42 7.90
N LYS A 46 13.82 -17.30 6.89
CA LYS A 46 14.67 -17.22 5.69
C LYS A 46 14.07 -16.42 4.55
N ASP A 47 12.75 -16.32 4.52
CA ASP A 47 12.00 -15.83 3.36
C ASP A 47 11.12 -14.63 3.75
N VAL A 48 10.80 -13.82 2.74
CA VAL A 48 9.80 -12.75 2.80
C VAL A 48 8.98 -12.82 1.52
N LEU A 49 7.77 -13.37 1.60
CA LEU A 49 7.00 -13.83 0.44
C LEU A 49 5.82 -12.92 0.09
N GLY A 50 5.36 -12.09 1.03
CA GLY A 50 4.24 -11.18 0.81
C GLY A 50 4.44 -9.80 1.42
N TYR A 51 3.76 -8.80 0.85
CA TYR A 51 3.73 -7.46 1.43
C TYR A 51 3.12 -7.51 2.84
N GLY A 52 3.94 -7.20 3.85
CA GLY A 52 3.54 -7.26 5.26
C GLY A 52 4.13 -8.43 6.02
N MET A 53 5.02 -9.22 5.38
CA MET A 53 5.69 -10.39 5.96
C MET A 53 4.67 -11.42 6.48
N GLY A 54 3.72 -11.76 5.61
CA GLY A 54 2.69 -12.75 5.82
C GLY A 54 1.26 -12.24 5.69
N PRO A 55 0.26 -13.15 5.63
CA PRO A 55 -1.14 -12.81 5.31
C PRO A 55 -1.83 -11.88 6.33
N LYS A 56 -1.30 -11.81 7.56
CA LYS A 56 -1.80 -10.95 8.63
C LYS A 56 -1.24 -9.53 8.61
N ALA A 57 -0.26 -9.26 7.74
CA ALA A 57 0.41 -7.98 7.57
C ALA A 57 1.06 -7.40 8.84
N GLN A 58 1.52 -8.26 9.76
CA GLN A 58 2.02 -7.83 11.08
C GLN A 58 3.40 -7.15 11.05
N ARG A 59 4.22 -7.41 10.01
CA ARG A 59 5.60 -6.90 9.91
C ARG A 59 6.45 -7.20 11.14
N TYR A 60 6.30 -8.43 11.62
CA TYR A 60 6.97 -8.90 12.83
C TYR A 60 7.79 -10.13 12.51
N SER A 61 9.10 -10.04 12.77
CA SER A 61 10.02 -11.16 12.62
C SER A 61 10.37 -11.78 13.97
N LYS A 62 10.47 -13.12 14.00
CA LYS A 62 10.91 -13.88 15.17
C LYS A 62 12.42 -13.90 15.37
N LEU A 63 13.20 -13.30 14.47
CA LEU A 63 14.65 -13.24 14.55
C LEU A 63 15.13 -12.37 15.72
N THR A 64 16.22 -12.80 16.36
CA THR A 64 16.76 -12.22 17.61
C THR A 64 18.27 -11.94 17.57
N GLN A 65 18.98 -12.28 16.49
CA GLN A 65 20.44 -12.09 16.41
C GLN A 65 20.78 -10.59 16.51
N VAL A 66 20.03 -9.75 15.80
CA VAL A 66 20.01 -8.30 16.01
C VAL A 66 18.99 -7.99 17.10
N ASN A 67 19.47 -7.49 18.24
CA ASN A 67 18.68 -7.15 19.42
C ASN A 67 19.20 -5.86 20.08
N THR A 68 18.57 -5.43 21.18
CA THR A 68 18.91 -4.19 21.89
C THR A 68 20.37 -4.05 22.30
N ASP A 69 21.08 -5.16 22.50
CA ASP A 69 22.48 -5.17 22.92
C ASP A 69 23.45 -5.18 21.73
N THR A 70 23.06 -5.85 20.64
CA THR A 70 23.91 -6.06 19.45
C THR A 70 23.69 -5.05 18.33
N VAL A 71 22.56 -4.31 18.33
CA VAL A 71 22.19 -3.41 17.22
C VAL A 71 23.21 -2.29 16.96
N LYS A 72 23.98 -1.90 17.98
CA LYS A 72 25.07 -0.92 17.84
C LYS A 72 26.17 -1.36 16.86
N ASP A 73 26.32 -2.66 16.63
CA ASP A 73 27.33 -3.28 15.76
C ASP A 73 26.81 -3.59 14.36
N LEU A 74 25.58 -3.13 14.04
CA LEU A 74 24.98 -3.27 12.71
C LEU A 74 25.69 -2.36 11.69
N VAL A 75 26.13 -2.96 10.57
CA VAL A 75 26.88 -2.27 9.51
C VAL A 75 26.29 -2.55 8.12
N PRO A 76 26.40 -1.63 7.15
CA PRO A 76 26.07 -1.93 5.76
C PRO A 76 27.04 -2.98 5.22
N VAL A 77 26.52 -3.98 4.50
CA VAL A 77 27.35 -5.04 3.91
C VAL A 77 27.40 -4.98 2.39
N TRP A 78 26.36 -4.43 1.76
CA TRP A 78 26.38 -4.04 0.36
C TRP A 78 25.24 -3.06 0.06
N SER A 79 25.35 -2.37 -1.07
CA SER A 79 24.28 -1.53 -1.63
C SER A 79 24.21 -1.73 -3.14
N TYR A 80 23.01 -1.58 -3.70
CA TYR A 80 22.77 -1.66 -5.14
C TYR A 80 22.03 -0.42 -5.64
N SER A 81 22.62 0.32 -6.58
CA SER A 81 21.96 1.45 -7.25
C SER A 81 21.02 0.98 -8.36
N PHE A 82 19.80 1.50 -8.38
CA PHE A 82 18.80 1.17 -9.41
C PHE A 82 19.11 1.81 -10.77
N GLY A 83 19.90 2.88 -10.80
CA GLY A 83 20.41 3.52 -12.02
C GLY A 83 19.32 3.98 -13.02
N GLY A 84 19.74 4.11 -14.28
CA GLY A 84 18.88 4.47 -15.42
C GLY A 84 18.36 5.91 -15.42
N GLU A 85 18.94 6.78 -14.58
CA GLU A 85 18.48 8.17 -14.39
C GLU A 85 16.99 8.26 -14.01
N LYS A 86 16.45 7.18 -13.42
CA LYS A 86 15.09 7.08 -12.93
C LYS A 86 15.15 6.94 -11.40
N GLN A 87 15.04 8.07 -10.72
CA GLN A 87 15.07 8.17 -9.26
C GLN A 87 13.63 8.29 -8.74
N ARG A 88 13.21 9.43 -8.19
CA ARG A 88 11.89 9.62 -7.56
C ARG A 88 11.66 8.65 -6.39
N GLY A 89 10.44 8.61 -5.84
CA GLY A 89 10.13 7.81 -4.65
C GLY A 89 10.33 6.32 -4.84
N GLN A 90 11.04 5.69 -3.89
CA GLN A 90 11.21 4.23 -3.80
C GLN A 90 10.40 3.69 -2.62
N GLU A 91 9.15 3.30 -2.88
CA GLU A 91 8.19 2.87 -1.85
C GLU A 91 8.18 1.33 -1.62
N SER A 92 9.07 0.60 -2.29
CA SER A 92 9.01 -0.86 -2.36
C SER A 92 9.27 -1.54 -1.02
N GLN A 93 8.48 -2.58 -0.73
CA GLN A 93 8.90 -3.68 0.13
C GLN A 93 9.48 -4.78 -0.74
N ALA A 94 10.73 -5.15 -0.49
CA ALA A 94 11.35 -6.26 -1.20
C ALA A 94 10.77 -7.61 -0.74
N LEU A 95 10.87 -8.61 -1.61
CA LEU A 95 10.66 -10.02 -1.30
C LEU A 95 12.02 -10.71 -1.22
N VAL A 96 12.12 -11.78 -0.44
CA VAL A 96 13.31 -12.65 -0.36
C VAL A 96 12.85 -14.10 -0.48
N TYR A 97 13.46 -14.84 -1.38
CA TYR A 97 13.22 -16.28 -1.48
C TYR A 97 14.42 -16.99 -2.10
N ASP A 98 14.90 -18.05 -1.46
CA ASP A 98 15.95 -18.93 -1.99
C ASP A 98 17.21 -18.15 -2.43
N GLY A 99 17.66 -17.22 -1.57
CA GLY A 99 18.84 -16.39 -1.79
C GLY A 99 18.66 -15.25 -2.81
N ILE A 100 17.42 -14.98 -3.27
CA ILE A 100 17.13 -13.92 -4.23
C ILE A 100 16.24 -12.85 -3.61
N ILE A 101 16.66 -11.58 -3.75
CA ILE A 101 15.87 -10.40 -3.40
C ILE A 101 15.16 -9.89 -4.65
N TYR A 102 13.84 -9.70 -4.57
CA TYR A 102 13.04 -9.06 -5.62
C TYR A 102 12.57 -7.69 -5.13
N VAL A 103 13.03 -6.62 -5.77
CA VAL A 103 12.71 -5.24 -5.38
C VAL A 103 12.13 -4.48 -6.57
N THR A 104 10.97 -3.84 -6.35
CA THR A 104 10.38 -2.94 -7.35
C THR A 104 10.99 -1.55 -7.23
N GLY A 105 11.06 -0.83 -8.35
CA GLY A 105 11.52 0.55 -8.41
C GLY A 105 10.49 1.46 -9.06
N SER A 106 10.69 2.76 -8.87
CA SER A 106 9.94 3.81 -9.58
C SER A 106 9.89 3.57 -11.09
N TYR A 107 8.89 4.14 -11.77
CA TYR A 107 8.67 3.97 -13.22
C TYR A 107 8.48 2.51 -13.67
N SER A 108 7.80 1.69 -12.86
CA SER A 108 7.39 0.31 -13.22
C SER A 108 8.57 -0.60 -13.60
N ARG A 109 9.56 -0.67 -12.70
CA ARG A 109 10.73 -1.56 -12.81
C ARG A 109 10.74 -2.58 -11.70
N ILE A 110 11.37 -3.72 -11.95
CA ILE A 110 11.65 -4.73 -10.91
C ILE A 110 13.02 -5.36 -11.18
N ILE A 111 13.78 -5.56 -10.11
CA ILE A 111 15.16 -6.03 -10.14
C ILE A 111 15.27 -7.24 -9.22
N ALA A 112 15.93 -8.29 -9.69
CA ALA A 112 16.33 -9.43 -8.87
C ALA A 112 17.82 -9.33 -8.54
N LEU A 113 18.16 -9.44 -7.26
CA LEU A 113 19.51 -9.36 -6.72
C LEU A 113 19.84 -10.64 -5.96
N ASP A 114 21.08 -11.08 -6.04
CA ASP A 114 21.64 -12.08 -5.12
C ASP A 114 21.68 -11.49 -3.70
N ALA A 115 21.08 -12.20 -2.73
CA ALA A 115 20.87 -11.68 -1.38
C ALA A 115 22.18 -11.51 -0.57
N LYS A 116 23.20 -12.32 -0.86
CA LYS A 116 24.51 -12.25 -0.19
C LYS A 116 25.41 -11.16 -0.75
N THR A 117 25.43 -11.03 -2.07
CA THR A 117 26.44 -10.21 -2.79
C THR A 117 25.89 -8.90 -3.34
N GLY A 118 24.58 -8.74 -3.43
CA GLY A 118 23.95 -7.60 -4.08
C GLY A 118 24.11 -7.58 -5.61
N LYS A 119 24.66 -8.65 -6.21
CA LYS A 119 24.83 -8.75 -7.66
C LYS A 119 23.48 -8.87 -8.35
N ARG A 120 23.25 -8.05 -9.38
CA ARG A 120 22.05 -8.17 -10.22
C ARG A 120 22.02 -9.50 -10.96
N ILE A 121 20.94 -10.25 -10.78
CA ILE A 121 20.62 -11.47 -11.52
C ILE A 121 19.91 -11.09 -12.83
N TRP A 122 18.79 -10.37 -12.72
CA TRP A 122 18.04 -9.86 -13.86
C TRP A 122 17.31 -8.55 -13.51
N ALA A 123 16.85 -7.82 -14.51
CA ALA A 123 15.96 -6.68 -14.33
C ALA A 123 14.91 -6.62 -15.46
N TYR A 124 13.71 -6.16 -15.12
CA TYR A 124 12.62 -5.90 -16.06
C TYR A 124 12.21 -4.43 -15.99
N ASN A 125 12.15 -3.79 -17.16
CA ASN A 125 11.72 -2.40 -17.30
C ASN A 125 10.43 -2.36 -18.14
N HIS A 126 9.31 -1.96 -17.56
CA HIS A 126 8.07 -1.83 -18.30
C HIS A 126 8.11 -0.60 -19.21
N ARG A 127 7.71 -0.75 -20.49
CA ARG A 127 7.60 0.38 -21.41
C ARG A 127 6.32 1.15 -21.13
N LEU A 128 6.43 2.25 -20.41
CA LEU A 128 5.31 3.13 -20.06
C LEU A 128 4.91 4.03 -21.24
N PRO A 129 3.60 4.22 -21.49
CA PRO A 129 3.10 5.31 -22.32
C PRO A 129 3.49 6.69 -21.74
N PRO A 130 3.69 7.72 -22.58
CA PRO A 130 4.07 9.05 -22.12
C PRO A 130 2.94 9.79 -21.37
N ASP A 131 1.68 9.35 -21.53
CA ASP A 131 0.47 10.00 -21.01
C ASP A 131 -0.10 9.33 -19.74
N ILE A 132 0.71 8.58 -18.99
CA ILE A 132 0.35 8.09 -17.65
C ILE A 132 0.17 9.24 -16.65
N ARG A 133 -0.72 9.08 -15.67
CA ARG A 133 -1.10 10.15 -14.72
C ARG A 133 -1.27 9.64 -13.28
N PRO A 134 -0.23 9.09 -12.63
CA PRO A 134 -0.33 8.81 -11.20
C PRO A 134 -0.49 10.12 -10.41
N CYS A 135 -1.37 10.15 -9.41
CA CYS A 135 -1.59 11.36 -8.59
C CYS A 135 -0.32 11.78 -7.83
N CYS A 136 0.43 10.79 -7.35
CA CYS A 136 1.18 10.93 -6.11
C CYS A 136 2.62 10.43 -6.25
N ASP A 137 3.26 10.76 -7.38
CA ASP A 137 4.57 10.28 -7.84
C ASP A 137 4.53 8.89 -8.53
N VAL A 138 5.61 8.53 -9.22
CA VAL A 138 5.75 7.34 -10.08
C VAL A 138 6.22 6.11 -9.30
N VAL A 139 5.57 5.85 -8.16
CA VAL A 139 5.98 4.88 -7.14
C VAL A 139 5.43 3.47 -7.38
N ASN A 140 5.98 2.49 -6.66
CA ASN A 140 5.46 1.13 -6.58
C ASN A 140 5.82 0.52 -5.21
N ARG A 141 4.87 -0.19 -4.58
CA ARG A 141 5.01 -0.67 -3.18
C ARG A 141 5.54 -2.09 -3.03
N GLY A 142 5.66 -2.85 -4.11
CA GLY A 142 6.24 -4.19 -4.05
C GLY A 142 5.62 -5.17 -5.04
N ALA A 143 6.12 -6.40 -4.98
CA ALA A 143 5.66 -7.53 -5.78
C ALA A 143 4.95 -8.57 -4.90
N ALA A 144 4.38 -9.59 -5.55
CA ALA A 144 4.04 -10.87 -4.95
C ALA A 144 4.81 -12.01 -5.64
N ILE A 145 4.94 -13.16 -4.99
CA ILE A 145 5.59 -14.34 -5.56
C ILE A 145 4.74 -15.61 -5.34
N PHE A 146 4.62 -16.45 -6.37
CA PHE A 146 3.97 -17.76 -6.27
C PHE A 146 4.44 -18.68 -7.39
N GLY A 147 4.63 -19.96 -7.08
CA GLY A 147 5.16 -20.95 -8.00
C GLY A 147 6.55 -20.54 -8.50
N ASP A 148 6.67 -20.38 -9.81
CA ASP A 148 7.87 -19.95 -10.52
C ASP A 148 7.79 -18.48 -11.01
N LYS A 149 6.88 -17.69 -10.44
CA LYS A 149 6.55 -16.34 -10.93
C LYS A 149 6.60 -15.27 -9.85
N VAL A 150 7.01 -14.07 -10.26
CA VAL A 150 6.85 -12.82 -9.50
C VAL A 150 5.88 -11.89 -10.24
N PHE A 151 5.04 -11.18 -9.49
CA PHE A 151 3.92 -10.38 -9.99
C PHE A 151 4.02 -8.95 -9.46
N PHE A 152 3.86 -7.95 -10.32
CA PHE A 152 3.81 -6.55 -9.86
C PHE A 152 2.93 -5.68 -10.75
N GLY A 153 2.39 -4.60 -10.17
CA GLY A 153 1.57 -3.62 -10.87
C GLY A 153 2.39 -2.59 -11.65
N THR A 154 1.80 -2.02 -12.70
CA THR A 154 2.42 -0.99 -13.55
C THR A 154 1.57 0.29 -13.61
N LEU A 155 2.23 1.44 -13.81
CA LEU A 155 1.60 2.76 -13.75
C LEU A 155 0.61 3.03 -14.89
N ASP A 156 0.58 2.18 -15.91
CA ASP A 156 -0.36 2.23 -17.04
C ASP A 156 -1.59 1.33 -16.82
N ALA A 157 -2.03 1.19 -15.56
CA ALA A 157 -3.13 0.34 -15.13
C ALA A 157 -2.94 -1.11 -15.57
N GLY A 158 -1.79 -1.70 -15.23
CA GLY A 158 -1.44 -3.05 -15.62
C GLY A 158 -0.87 -3.90 -14.50
N ILE A 159 -0.76 -5.19 -14.78
CA ILE A 159 -0.13 -6.20 -13.93
C ILE A 159 0.67 -7.17 -14.80
N VAL A 160 1.87 -7.51 -14.35
CA VAL A 160 2.85 -8.31 -15.10
C VAL A 160 3.28 -9.50 -14.27
N ALA A 161 3.30 -10.70 -14.86
CA ALA A 161 3.92 -11.89 -14.31
C ALA A 161 5.24 -12.17 -15.03
N LEU A 162 6.31 -12.33 -14.25
CA LEU A 162 7.65 -12.65 -14.74
C LEU A 162 8.06 -14.00 -14.18
N ASN A 163 8.79 -14.79 -14.98
CA ASN A 163 9.49 -15.95 -14.46
C ASN A 163 10.54 -15.48 -13.43
N LYS A 164 10.50 -16.03 -12.22
CA LYS A 164 11.28 -15.54 -11.08
C LYS A 164 12.79 -15.72 -11.21
N ASN A 165 13.24 -16.67 -12.04
CA ASN A 165 14.67 -16.95 -12.24
C ASN A 165 15.28 -16.10 -13.36
N THR A 166 14.48 -15.67 -14.33
CA THR A 166 14.99 -15.05 -15.57
C THR A 166 14.46 -13.64 -15.85
N GLY A 167 13.38 -13.22 -15.18
CA GLY A 167 12.70 -11.95 -15.48
C GLY A 167 11.94 -11.93 -16.80
N LYS A 168 11.83 -13.07 -17.51
CA LYS A 168 11.05 -13.17 -18.76
C LYS A 168 9.56 -13.03 -18.47
N VAL A 169 8.85 -12.24 -19.27
CA VAL A 169 7.39 -12.08 -19.17
C VAL A 169 6.71 -13.41 -19.49
N VAL A 170 5.89 -13.90 -18.56
CA VAL A 170 4.99 -15.04 -18.77
C VAL A 170 3.67 -14.54 -19.34
N TRP A 171 3.08 -13.54 -18.67
CA TRP A 171 1.89 -12.84 -19.15
C TRP A 171 1.87 -11.40 -18.62
N LYS A 172 1.09 -10.54 -19.28
CA LYS A 172 0.78 -9.18 -18.81
C LYS A 172 -0.64 -8.81 -19.18
N LYS A 173 -1.31 -8.03 -18.32
CA LYS A 173 -2.69 -7.55 -18.52
C LYS A 173 -2.78 -6.07 -18.20
N ARG A 174 -3.63 -5.36 -18.93
CA ARG A 174 -4.09 -4.01 -18.57
C ARG A 174 -5.56 -4.08 -18.15
N PHE A 175 -5.98 -3.13 -17.34
CA PHE A 175 -7.35 -2.98 -16.89
C PHE A 175 -7.87 -1.56 -17.10
N GLY A 176 -9.19 -1.41 -17.07
CA GLY A 176 -9.89 -0.15 -17.34
C GLY A 176 -11.41 -0.31 -17.25
N TYR A 177 -12.14 0.57 -17.91
CA TYR A 177 -13.59 0.41 -18.11
C TYR A 177 -13.89 -0.68 -19.15
N GLU A 178 -15.12 -1.21 -19.14
CA GLU A 178 -15.49 -2.36 -19.98
C GLU A 178 -15.44 -2.06 -21.47
N ASP A 179 -15.78 -0.84 -21.87
CA ASP A 179 -15.71 -0.35 -23.25
C ASP A 179 -14.25 -0.19 -23.73
N ARG A 180 -13.30 0.02 -22.81
CA ARG A 180 -11.88 0.31 -23.11
C ARG A 180 -10.91 -0.33 -22.10
N PRO A 181 -10.90 -1.67 -21.96
CA PRO A 181 -10.21 -2.37 -20.87
C PRO A 181 -8.68 -2.23 -20.89
N ASN A 182 -8.08 -1.83 -22.01
CA ASN A 182 -6.63 -1.66 -22.15
C ASN A 182 -6.17 -0.19 -22.14
N LYS A 183 -7.07 0.74 -21.82
CA LYS A 183 -6.85 2.19 -21.86
C LYS A 183 -7.16 2.89 -20.53
N GLY A 184 -7.27 2.14 -19.42
CA GLY A 184 -7.62 2.70 -18.12
C GLY A 184 -6.73 3.87 -17.68
N TYR A 185 -5.44 3.85 -18.01
CA TYR A 185 -4.52 4.95 -17.71
C TYR A 185 -4.87 6.29 -18.37
N GLN A 186 -5.58 6.27 -19.50
CA GLN A 186 -6.08 7.48 -20.15
C GLN A 186 -7.32 8.05 -19.45
N ASP A 187 -8.00 7.19 -18.68
CA ASP A 187 -9.17 7.55 -17.88
C ASP A 187 -8.79 7.91 -16.43
N GLY A 188 -7.50 7.80 -16.06
CA GLY A 188 -6.97 8.12 -14.73
C GLY A 188 -6.62 6.93 -13.85
N TYR A 189 -6.83 5.69 -14.30
CA TYR A 189 -6.42 4.51 -13.54
C TYR A 189 -4.90 4.33 -13.51
N THR A 190 -4.36 3.91 -12.36
CA THR A 190 -3.00 3.40 -12.22
C THR A 190 -2.98 2.20 -11.26
N MET A 191 -1.81 1.58 -11.07
CA MET A 191 -1.60 0.58 -10.01
C MET A 191 -0.26 0.85 -9.29
N THR A 192 -0.34 1.11 -7.99
CA THR A 192 0.84 1.44 -7.14
C THR A 192 1.02 0.49 -5.97
N GLY A 193 -0.06 -0.09 -5.44
CA GLY A 193 -0.03 -1.10 -4.37
C GLY A 193 0.58 -2.44 -4.79
N ALA A 194 1.07 -3.19 -3.82
CA ALA A 194 1.59 -4.53 -4.03
C ALA A 194 0.43 -5.53 -4.17
N PRO A 195 0.43 -6.43 -5.18
CA PRO A 195 -0.55 -7.50 -5.24
C PRO A 195 -0.36 -8.51 -4.09
N THR A 196 -1.38 -9.32 -3.82
CA THR A 196 -1.35 -10.36 -2.76
C THR A 196 -1.80 -11.70 -3.34
N ILE A 197 -1.19 -12.80 -2.89
CA ILE A 197 -1.62 -14.17 -3.23
C ILE A 197 -2.57 -14.69 -2.14
N VAL A 198 -3.68 -15.29 -2.55
CA VAL A 198 -4.70 -15.86 -1.66
C VAL A 198 -5.07 -17.25 -2.15
N LYS A 199 -5.31 -18.21 -1.24
CA LYS A 199 -5.95 -19.48 -1.60
C LYS A 199 -7.36 -19.52 -1.02
N ASP A 200 -8.34 -19.58 -1.90
CA ASP A 200 -9.74 -19.79 -1.53
C ASP A 200 -9.89 -21.20 -0.93
N LYS A 201 -10.34 -21.28 0.33
CA LYS A 201 -10.60 -22.54 1.02
C LYS A 201 -11.76 -23.32 0.43
N LYS A 202 -12.76 -22.64 -0.13
CA LYS A 202 -13.96 -23.28 -0.69
C LYS A 202 -13.65 -23.97 -2.01
N THR A 203 -12.97 -23.28 -2.93
CA THR A 203 -12.68 -23.82 -4.27
C THR A 203 -11.30 -24.47 -4.39
N GLY A 204 -10.42 -24.29 -3.40
CA GLY A 204 -9.02 -24.72 -3.44
C GLY A 204 -8.12 -23.94 -4.41
N LYS A 205 -8.66 -22.92 -5.10
CA LYS A 205 -7.94 -22.14 -6.11
C LYS A 205 -7.02 -21.12 -5.46
N VAL A 206 -5.83 -20.95 -6.05
CA VAL A 206 -4.93 -19.83 -5.74
C VAL A 206 -5.26 -18.67 -6.65
N LEU A 207 -5.34 -17.47 -6.08
CA LEU A 207 -5.76 -16.23 -6.71
C LEU A 207 -4.69 -15.16 -6.50
N LEU A 208 -4.43 -14.38 -7.53
CA LEU A 208 -3.65 -13.16 -7.48
C LEU A 208 -4.61 -11.98 -7.33
N ILE A 209 -4.58 -11.35 -6.16
CA ILE A 209 -5.44 -10.23 -5.80
C ILE A 209 -4.71 -8.92 -6.07
N HIS A 210 -5.38 -8.00 -6.76
CA HIS A 210 -4.86 -6.64 -6.92
C HIS A 210 -5.98 -5.60 -6.99
N GLY A 211 -5.65 -4.39 -6.52
CA GLY A 211 -6.53 -3.24 -6.58
C GLY A 211 -6.28 -2.35 -7.79
N SER A 212 -6.75 -1.12 -7.66
CA SER A 212 -6.61 -0.03 -8.62
C SER A 212 -6.41 1.29 -7.88
N SER A 213 -5.93 2.33 -8.56
CA SER A 213 -5.76 3.70 -8.05
C SER A 213 -6.31 4.71 -9.05
N GLY A 214 -6.73 5.89 -8.60
CA GLY A 214 -7.17 6.99 -9.46
C GLY A 214 -8.35 7.82 -8.94
N ASP A 215 -8.62 7.82 -7.63
CA ASP A 215 -9.78 8.51 -7.03
C ASP A 215 -9.81 10.00 -7.42
N GLU A 216 -8.64 10.65 -7.42
CA GLU A 216 -8.45 12.05 -7.83
C GLU A 216 -8.76 12.34 -9.31
N PHE A 217 -9.03 11.31 -10.12
CA PHE A 217 -9.39 11.43 -11.54
C PHE A 217 -10.83 10.97 -11.82
N GLY A 218 -11.61 10.66 -10.78
CA GLY A 218 -13.01 10.24 -10.94
C GLY A 218 -13.16 8.83 -11.52
N VAL A 219 -12.29 7.91 -11.10
CA VAL A 219 -12.43 6.48 -11.45
C VAL A 219 -13.52 5.79 -10.63
N ILE A 220 -13.85 4.55 -10.97
CA ILE A 220 -14.59 3.64 -10.08
C ILE A 220 -13.58 2.66 -9.49
N GLY A 221 -13.40 2.68 -8.18
CA GLY A 221 -12.50 1.76 -7.50
C GLY A 221 -12.87 0.31 -7.74
N LYS A 222 -11.90 -0.51 -8.17
CA LYS A 222 -12.08 -1.94 -8.47
C LYS A 222 -11.03 -2.81 -7.78
N LEU A 223 -11.49 -3.93 -7.23
CA LEU A 223 -10.66 -5.05 -6.78
C LEU A 223 -10.80 -6.20 -7.78
N PHE A 224 -9.69 -6.88 -8.07
CA PHE A 224 -9.63 -7.99 -9.02
C PHE A 224 -9.03 -9.23 -8.37
N ALA A 225 -9.49 -10.40 -8.79
CA ALA A 225 -8.77 -11.65 -8.65
C ALA A 225 -8.46 -12.26 -10.01
N LEU A 226 -7.19 -12.62 -10.20
CA LEU A 226 -6.71 -13.27 -11.41
C LEU A 226 -6.20 -14.68 -11.09
N ASP A 227 -6.27 -15.55 -12.08
CA ASP A 227 -5.50 -16.80 -12.10
C ASP A 227 -3.99 -16.48 -12.20
N PRO A 228 -3.13 -16.93 -11.27
CA PRO A 228 -1.70 -16.58 -11.27
C PRO A 228 -0.92 -17.11 -12.49
N ASP A 229 -1.36 -18.20 -13.10
CA ASP A 229 -0.63 -18.85 -14.20
C ASP A 229 -0.97 -18.22 -15.56
N THR A 230 -2.20 -17.74 -15.73
CA THR A 230 -2.72 -17.27 -17.02
C THR A 230 -3.04 -15.77 -17.05
N GLY A 231 -3.17 -15.13 -15.89
CA GLY A 231 -3.65 -13.75 -15.76
C GLY A 231 -5.12 -13.58 -16.15
N LYS A 232 -5.90 -14.66 -16.19
CA LYS A 232 -7.34 -14.62 -16.49
C LYS A 232 -8.11 -14.04 -15.30
N GLU A 233 -8.98 -13.08 -15.55
CA GLU A 233 -9.90 -12.53 -14.54
C GLU A 233 -10.86 -13.62 -14.05
N ILE A 234 -10.82 -13.91 -12.75
CA ILE A 234 -11.77 -14.78 -12.06
C ILE A 234 -12.98 -13.97 -11.61
N TRP A 235 -12.75 -12.84 -10.96
CA TRP A 235 -13.78 -11.88 -10.61
C TRP A 235 -13.25 -10.45 -10.53
N MET A 236 -14.16 -9.48 -10.61
CA MET A 236 -13.92 -8.07 -10.40
C MET A 236 -15.06 -7.49 -9.55
N ARG A 237 -14.73 -6.70 -8.54
CA ARG A 237 -15.69 -6.06 -7.64
C ARG A 237 -15.48 -4.54 -7.63
N PRO A 238 -16.45 -3.74 -8.10
CA PRO A 238 -16.42 -2.29 -7.91
C PRO A 238 -16.78 -1.92 -6.47
N LEU A 239 -16.26 -0.81 -5.97
CA LEU A 239 -16.40 -0.38 -4.57
C LEU A 239 -17.25 0.90 -4.40
N VAL A 240 -17.99 1.27 -5.45
CA VAL A 240 -19.06 2.27 -5.40
C VAL A 240 -20.40 1.56 -5.44
N GLU A 241 -21.28 1.86 -4.48
CA GLU A 241 -22.60 1.22 -4.33
C GLU A 241 -23.40 1.24 -5.64
N GLY A 242 -24.10 0.15 -5.93
CA GLY A 242 -24.93 -0.04 -7.12
C GLY A 242 -24.19 -0.45 -8.39
N HIS A 243 -22.86 -0.33 -8.44
CA HIS A 243 -22.08 -0.81 -9.59
C HIS A 243 -22.00 -2.34 -9.60
N TYR A 244 -22.05 -2.95 -10.79
CA TYR A 244 -22.03 -4.40 -10.95
C TYR A 244 -20.63 -4.99 -11.05
N GLY A 245 -20.41 -6.08 -10.32
CA GLY A 245 -19.21 -6.90 -10.44
C GLY A 245 -19.22 -7.82 -11.64
N LYS A 246 -18.14 -8.59 -11.76
CA LYS A 246 -17.98 -9.68 -12.72
C LYS A 246 -17.56 -10.96 -12.02
N LEU A 247 -18.00 -12.09 -12.56
CA LEU A 247 -17.54 -13.43 -12.20
C LEU A 247 -17.38 -14.24 -13.48
N ASN A 248 -16.19 -14.80 -13.70
CA ASN A 248 -15.82 -15.56 -14.89
C ASN A 248 -16.13 -14.82 -16.21
N GLY A 249 -15.84 -13.52 -16.25
CA GLY A 249 -16.04 -12.66 -17.43
C GLY A 249 -17.48 -12.25 -17.72
N LYS A 250 -18.44 -12.63 -16.87
CA LYS A 250 -19.86 -12.24 -16.98
C LYS A 250 -20.25 -11.29 -15.86
N LYS A 251 -21.23 -10.42 -16.12
CA LYS A 251 -21.87 -9.57 -15.08
C LYS A 251 -22.39 -10.46 -13.94
N SER A 252 -22.04 -10.10 -12.70
CA SER A 252 -22.48 -10.82 -11.49
C SER A 252 -23.48 -9.98 -10.69
N THR A 253 -23.20 -9.70 -9.43
CA THR A 253 -24.08 -8.98 -8.48
C THR A 253 -23.68 -7.51 -8.37
N PRO A 254 -24.61 -6.60 -8.00
CA PRO A 254 -24.26 -5.24 -7.62
C PRO A 254 -23.48 -5.23 -6.30
N SER A 255 -22.61 -4.26 -6.14
CA SER A 255 -22.05 -3.92 -4.82
C SER A 255 -23.14 -3.21 -4.03
N GLY A 256 -23.72 -3.89 -3.05
CA GLY A 256 -24.79 -3.32 -2.24
C GLY A 256 -26.14 -3.23 -2.93
N ASP A 257 -26.92 -2.21 -2.56
CA ASP A 257 -28.22 -1.96 -3.18
C ASP A 257 -28.02 -1.41 -4.61
N PRO A 258 -28.61 -2.04 -5.66
CA PRO A 258 -28.52 -1.55 -7.04
C PRO A 258 -29.07 -0.13 -7.23
N LYS A 259 -29.93 0.37 -6.32
CA LYS A 259 -30.43 1.74 -6.33
C LYS A 259 -29.45 2.76 -5.74
N ALA A 260 -28.36 2.31 -5.11
CA ALA A 260 -27.35 3.16 -4.46
C ALA A 260 -27.94 4.31 -3.63
N PRO A 261 -28.76 4.04 -2.59
CA PRO A 261 -29.47 5.06 -1.83
C PRO A 261 -28.53 6.03 -1.11
N THR A 262 -27.27 5.65 -0.88
CA THR A 262 -26.27 6.52 -0.24
C THR A 262 -25.64 7.54 -1.19
N TRP A 263 -26.04 7.51 -2.47
CA TRP A 263 -25.65 8.47 -3.50
C TRP A 263 -26.88 9.23 -4.00
N PRO A 264 -26.83 10.58 -4.08
CA PRO A 264 -27.99 11.39 -4.44
C PRO A 264 -28.56 11.11 -5.83
N ASN A 265 -29.88 11.12 -5.92
CA ASN A 265 -30.59 11.04 -7.19
C ASN A 265 -30.49 12.37 -7.96
N ASP A 266 -30.44 12.26 -9.29
CA ASP A 266 -30.65 13.38 -10.20
C ASP A 266 -31.43 12.87 -11.42
N PRO A 267 -32.74 13.17 -11.53
CA PRO A 267 -33.56 12.70 -12.65
C PRO A 267 -33.15 13.30 -14.00
N LYS A 268 -32.33 14.36 -14.00
CA LYS A 268 -31.82 14.98 -15.24
C LYS A 268 -30.61 14.23 -15.79
N ASN A 269 -29.92 13.44 -14.97
CA ASN A 269 -28.81 12.62 -15.41
C ASN A 269 -29.31 11.27 -15.94
N LYS A 270 -28.69 10.75 -17.02
CA LYS A 270 -29.06 9.48 -17.66
C LYS A 270 -29.02 8.28 -16.71
N THR A 271 -28.17 8.33 -15.69
CA THR A 271 -28.06 7.27 -14.67
C THR A 271 -29.11 7.37 -13.57
N GLY A 272 -29.90 8.46 -13.53
CA GLY A 272 -30.79 8.79 -12.41
C GLY A 272 -30.06 9.24 -11.13
N LYS A 273 -28.73 9.38 -11.19
CA LYS A 273 -27.84 9.76 -10.07
C LYS A 273 -27.04 11.00 -10.40
N LYS A 274 -26.60 11.76 -9.39
CA LYS A 274 -25.61 12.82 -9.60
C LYS A 274 -24.34 12.28 -10.28
N THR A 275 -23.66 13.13 -11.06
CA THR A 275 -22.45 12.76 -11.83
C THR A 275 -21.37 12.10 -10.98
N ALA A 276 -21.22 12.52 -9.71
CA ALA A 276 -20.25 11.95 -8.79
C ALA A 276 -20.39 10.42 -8.62
N TRP A 277 -21.60 9.84 -8.73
CA TRP A 277 -21.79 8.39 -8.62
C TRP A 277 -21.03 7.62 -9.72
N SER A 278 -21.00 8.13 -10.96
CA SER A 278 -20.27 7.50 -12.07
C SER A 278 -18.75 7.72 -12.01
N HIS A 279 -18.30 8.54 -11.06
CA HIS A 279 -16.91 8.97 -10.85
C HIS A 279 -16.54 8.89 -9.35
N GLY A 280 -17.11 7.89 -8.66
CA GLY A 280 -17.26 7.89 -7.22
C GLY A 280 -16.05 7.47 -6.40
N GLY A 281 -14.92 7.12 -7.02
CA GLY A 281 -13.70 6.74 -6.31
C GLY A 281 -13.79 5.38 -5.61
N GLY A 282 -13.30 5.29 -4.37
CA GLY A 282 -13.26 4.05 -3.60
C GLY A 282 -12.14 3.09 -4.00
N ALA A 283 -11.09 3.55 -4.69
CA ALA A 283 -10.06 2.67 -5.23
C ALA A 283 -9.21 2.00 -4.13
N PRO A 284 -9.04 0.67 -4.15
CA PRO A 284 -8.28 -0.06 -3.14
C PRO A 284 -6.80 -0.05 -3.52
N TRP A 285 -6.14 1.10 -3.42
CA TRP A 285 -4.82 1.35 -4.02
C TRP A 285 -3.62 0.79 -3.23
N GLN A 286 -3.86 0.18 -2.06
CA GLN A 286 -2.86 -0.50 -1.23
C GLN A 286 -2.86 -2.02 -1.47
N SER A 287 -2.87 -2.83 -0.41
CA SER A 287 -2.71 -4.29 -0.46
C SER A 287 -3.70 -4.98 0.48
N ALA A 288 -4.01 -6.24 0.17
CA ALA A 288 -4.93 -7.05 0.94
C ALA A 288 -4.23 -7.81 2.06
N SER A 289 -4.89 -7.89 3.23
CA SER A 289 -4.67 -8.94 4.22
C SER A 289 -5.62 -10.12 3.95
N TYR A 290 -5.33 -11.27 4.54
CA TYR A 290 -6.16 -12.46 4.36
C TYR A 290 -6.38 -13.23 5.66
N ASP A 291 -7.67 -13.39 6.01
CA ASP A 291 -8.10 -14.21 7.13
C ASP A 291 -8.39 -15.64 6.65
N LEU A 292 -7.47 -16.55 6.98
CA LEU A 292 -7.58 -17.98 6.68
C LEU A 292 -8.69 -18.68 7.46
N GLU A 293 -9.03 -18.24 8.67
CA GLU A 293 -10.05 -18.90 9.47
C GLU A 293 -11.41 -18.72 8.78
N THR A 294 -11.73 -17.48 8.42
CA THR A 294 -13.03 -17.09 7.87
C THR A 294 -13.10 -17.09 6.33
N ASN A 295 -12.01 -17.44 5.63
CA ASN A 295 -11.92 -17.38 4.16
C ASN A 295 -12.31 -15.98 3.64
N THR A 296 -11.66 -14.93 4.15
CA THR A 296 -12.02 -13.54 3.87
C THR A 296 -10.79 -12.74 3.42
N ILE A 297 -10.87 -12.15 2.24
CA ILE A 297 -9.93 -11.10 1.80
C ILE A 297 -10.34 -9.81 2.50
N ILE A 298 -9.40 -9.13 3.15
CA ILE A 298 -9.67 -7.89 3.88
C ILE A 298 -8.83 -6.78 3.28
N ILE A 299 -9.49 -5.75 2.75
CA ILE A 299 -8.87 -4.59 2.11
C ILE A 299 -9.48 -3.29 2.62
N GLY A 300 -8.73 -2.20 2.51
CA GLY A 300 -9.26 -0.86 2.65
C GLY A 300 -9.82 -0.31 1.33
N THR A 301 -10.76 0.63 1.40
CA THR A 301 -11.37 1.32 0.26
C THR A 301 -11.02 2.81 0.27
N GLY A 302 -10.64 3.35 -0.88
CA GLY A 302 -10.22 4.75 -1.01
C GLY A 302 -11.33 5.77 -0.80
N ASN A 303 -10.95 7.04 -0.90
CA ASN A 303 -11.83 8.20 -0.77
C ASN A 303 -12.88 8.25 -1.89
N PRO A 304 -14.04 8.85 -1.64
CA PRO A 304 -15.02 9.13 -2.67
C PRO A 304 -14.58 10.28 -3.59
N GLY A 305 -14.92 10.17 -4.86
CA GLY A 305 -14.70 11.21 -5.87
C GLY A 305 -15.97 12.06 -6.12
N PRO A 306 -15.88 13.40 -6.22
CA PRO A 306 -14.71 14.24 -5.94
C PRO A 306 -14.55 14.51 -4.44
N TRP A 307 -13.46 15.18 -4.04
CA TRP A 307 -13.24 15.61 -2.65
C TRP A 307 -14.33 16.57 -2.18
N ASN A 308 -14.88 17.39 -3.08
CA ASN A 308 -16.02 18.24 -2.83
C ASN A 308 -17.27 17.43 -2.41
N THR A 309 -17.58 17.46 -1.11
CA THR A 309 -18.70 16.72 -0.52
C THR A 309 -20.09 17.17 -1.03
N TRP A 310 -20.24 18.43 -1.47
CA TRP A 310 -21.52 18.94 -1.97
C TRP A 310 -21.92 18.31 -3.31
N GLU A 311 -20.96 17.82 -4.10
CA GLU A 311 -21.23 17.04 -5.32
C GLU A 311 -21.80 15.65 -5.02
N ARG A 312 -21.63 15.16 -3.79
CA ARG A 312 -22.11 13.86 -3.28
C ARG A 312 -23.24 13.97 -2.27
N THR A 313 -23.73 15.19 -2.06
CA THR A 313 -24.85 15.50 -1.16
C THR A 313 -26.05 15.95 -1.99
N ALA A 314 -27.28 15.65 -1.60
CA ALA A 314 -28.45 16.22 -2.27
C ALA A 314 -28.47 17.75 -2.15
N ASP A 315 -29.07 18.44 -3.12
CA ASP A 315 -29.13 19.91 -3.10
C ASP A 315 -29.87 20.39 -1.84
N GLY A 316 -29.22 21.24 -1.04
CA GLY A 316 -29.74 21.70 0.25
C GLY A 316 -29.79 20.64 1.36
N GLY A 317 -29.28 19.43 1.12
CA GLY A 317 -29.22 18.35 2.10
C GLY A 317 -28.03 18.42 3.04
N ASP A 318 -28.02 17.54 4.04
CA ASP A 318 -26.93 17.39 5.00
C ASP A 318 -25.93 16.31 4.54
N PRO A 319 -24.63 16.63 4.40
CA PRO A 319 -23.57 15.66 4.11
C PRO A 319 -23.59 14.39 4.98
N ARG A 320 -24.03 14.48 6.24
CA ARG A 320 -24.02 13.35 7.20
C ARG A 320 -25.05 12.26 6.88
N ASP A 321 -25.98 12.54 5.97
CA ASP A 321 -27.00 11.59 5.51
C ASP A 321 -26.60 10.81 4.24
N TRP A 322 -25.49 11.17 3.60
CA TRP A 322 -25.05 10.62 2.31
C TRP A 322 -23.75 9.84 2.41
N ASP A 323 -23.81 8.61 2.93
CA ASP A 323 -22.63 7.81 3.31
C ASP A 323 -21.60 7.56 2.18
N SER A 324 -21.96 7.73 0.89
CA SER A 324 -21.06 7.49 -0.24
C SER A 324 -20.47 6.07 -0.24
N LEU A 325 -21.30 5.04 -0.01
CA LEU A 325 -20.82 3.66 0.10
C LEU A 325 -20.18 3.18 -1.22
N TYR A 326 -19.12 2.39 -1.21
CA TYR A 326 -18.41 1.75 -0.07
C TYR A 326 -17.03 2.38 0.17
N THR A 327 -16.96 3.71 0.18
CA THR A 327 -15.69 4.48 0.22
C THR A 327 -15.20 4.75 1.65
N SER A 328 -13.90 5.00 1.81
CA SER A 328 -13.18 5.30 3.06
C SER A 328 -13.53 4.37 4.22
N GLY A 329 -13.23 3.08 4.06
CA GLY A 329 -13.46 2.07 5.08
C GLY A 329 -12.69 0.77 4.84
N GLN A 330 -12.98 -0.23 5.64
CA GLN A 330 -12.45 -1.59 5.51
C GLN A 330 -13.55 -2.57 5.13
N ILE A 331 -13.26 -3.44 4.16
CA ILE A 331 -14.23 -4.34 3.54
C ILE A 331 -13.72 -5.78 3.54
N GLY A 332 -14.59 -6.70 3.94
CA GLY A 332 -14.37 -8.14 3.81
C GLY A 332 -14.98 -8.66 2.52
N ILE A 333 -14.19 -9.38 1.71
CA ILE A 333 -14.57 -9.92 0.40
C ILE A 333 -14.46 -11.44 0.43
N ASP A 334 -15.47 -12.13 -0.13
CA ASP A 334 -15.44 -13.58 -0.34
C ASP A 334 -14.52 -13.89 -1.55
N PRO A 335 -13.46 -14.71 -1.38
CA PRO A 335 -12.52 -15.01 -2.45
C PRO A 335 -13.12 -15.87 -3.57
N SER A 336 -14.22 -16.60 -3.34
CA SER A 336 -14.85 -17.45 -4.35
C SER A 336 -15.58 -16.65 -5.42
N THR A 337 -16.24 -15.56 -5.02
CA THR A 337 -17.15 -14.80 -5.90
C THR A 337 -16.78 -13.33 -6.06
N GLY A 338 -15.95 -12.79 -5.17
CA GLY A 338 -15.68 -11.35 -5.07
C GLY A 338 -16.83 -10.57 -4.42
N ASP A 339 -17.79 -11.24 -3.77
CA ASP A 339 -18.90 -10.58 -3.08
C ASP A 339 -18.49 -9.98 -1.73
N ILE A 340 -19.16 -8.90 -1.35
CA ILE A 340 -18.94 -8.21 -0.08
C ILE A 340 -19.53 -9.04 1.06
N LYS A 341 -18.70 -9.45 2.03
CA LYS A 341 -19.10 -10.13 3.26
C LYS A 341 -19.49 -9.15 4.37
N TRP A 342 -18.80 -8.03 4.48
CA TRP A 342 -19.10 -6.98 5.46
C TRP A 342 -18.33 -5.70 5.11
N PHE A 343 -18.75 -4.57 5.68
CA PHE A 343 -18.08 -3.28 5.53
C PHE A 343 -18.13 -2.49 6.84
N TYR A 344 -17.02 -1.87 7.23
CA TYR A 344 -16.96 -0.87 8.31
C TYR A 344 -16.39 0.42 7.72
N GLN A 345 -17.15 1.50 7.74
CA GLN A 345 -16.78 2.79 7.18
C GLN A 345 -16.09 3.67 8.22
N HIS A 346 -14.86 4.12 7.94
CA HIS A 346 -14.08 4.99 8.81
C HIS A 346 -14.59 6.44 8.74
N THR A 347 -14.82 6.94 7.52
CA THR A 347 -15.19 8.33 7.27
C THR A 347 -16.39 8.39 6.31
N PRO A 348 -17.64 8.30 6.81
CA PRO A 348 -18.83 8.47 5.99
C PRO A 348 -18.86 9.84 5.32
N ASN A 349 -19.23 9.87 4.04
CA ASN A 349 -19.23 11.08 3.21
C ASN A 349 -17.95 11.92 3.30
N ASP A 350 -16.79 11.26 3.31
CA ASP A 350 -15.46 11.87 3.42
C ASP A 350 -15.32 13.14 2.55
N GLY A 351 -15.19 14.29 3.22
CA GLY A 351 -15.06 15.60 2.60
C GLY A 351 -13.64 16.15 2.61
N TRP A 352 -12.64 15.33 2.97
CA TRP A 352 -11.26 15.79 3.25
C TRP A 352 -10.18 14.95 2.55
N ASP A 353 -10.56 13.96 1.74
CA ASP A 353 -9.62 12.95 1.20
C ASP A 353 -8.86 12.20 2.31
N PHE A 354 -9.61 11.79 3.33
CA PHE A 354 -9.15 10.79 4.28
C PHE A 354 -9.36 9.39 3.67
N SER A 355 -8.64 9.13 2.57
CA SER A 355 -8.66 7.87 1.82
C SER A 355 -8.46 6.68 2.76
N GLY A 356 -9.56 6.01 3.11
CA GLY A 356 -9.64 5.14 4.29
C GLY A 356 -9.02 3.76 4.14
N ASN A 357 -7.94 3.64 3.36
CA ASN A 357 -7.40 2.35 2.92
C ASN A 357 -5.98 2.01 3.35
N ASN A 358 -5.49 2.67 4.40
CA ASN A 358 -4.32 2.20 5.13
C ASN A 358 -4.44 0.69 5.50
N GLU A 359 -3.31 0.05 5.73
CA GLU A 359 -3.19 -1.39 5.96
C GLU A 359 -4.09 -1.89 7.11
N LEU A 360 -4.50 -3.15 7.01
CA LEU A 360 -5.39 -3.82 7.97
C LEU A 360 -4.64 -4.98 8.61
N VAL A 361 -4.01 -4.74 9.76
CA VAL A 361 -3.25 -5.77 10.48
C VAL A 361 -4.20 -6.70 11.22
N LEU A 362 -4.06 -8.02 11.01
CA LEU A 362 -4.90 -9.01 11.66
C LEU A 362 -4.23 -9.47 12.96
N PHE A 363 -4.92 -9.32 14.09
CA PHE A 363 -4.39 -9.70 15.40
C PHE A 363 -5.50 -10.19 16.33
N ASP A 364 -5.11 -10.83 17.42
CA ASP A 364 -6.05 -11.28 18.44
C ASP A 364 -6.07 -10.20 19.54
N TYR A 365 -7.19 -9.47 19.63
CA TYR A 365 -7.43 -8.45 20.65
C TYR A 365 -7.86 -9.14 21.94
N VAL A 366 -7.02 -9.08 22.97
CA VAL A 366 -7.28 -9.72 24.27
C VAL A 366 -7.51 -8.64 25.32
N ASP A 367 -8.71 -8.63 25.89
CA ASP A 367 -9.13 -7.65 26.90
C ASP A 367 -9.90 -8.36 28.01
N ASN A 368 -9.41 -8.26 29.25
CA ASN A 368 -9.97 -8.92 30.43
C ASN A 368 -10.28 -10.42 30.23
N GLY A 369 -9.36 -11.15 29.58
CA GLY A 369 -9.49 -12.59 29.30
C GLY A 369 -10.40 -12.94 28.10
N LYS A 370 -11.08 -11.96 27.49
CA LYS A 370 -11.86 -12.15 26.27
C LYS A 370 -11.00 -11.90 25.03
N THR A 371 -10.97 -12.88 24.13
CA THR A 371 -10.27 -12.75 22.84
C THR A 371 -11.25 -12.42 21.72
N ILE A 372 -10.98 -11.36 20.97
CA ILE A 372 -11.69 -10.97 19.75
C ILE A 372 -10.70 -11.06 18.57
N LYS A 373 -11.08 -11.77 17.52
CA LYS A 373 -10.34 -11.73 16.25
C LYS A 373 -10.59 -10.35 15.61
N ALA A 374 -9.57 -9.49 15.61
CA ALA A 374 -9.71 -8.10 15.23
C ALA A 374 -8.81 -7.66 14.07
N THR A 375 -9.22 -6.59 13.40
CA THR A 375 -8.36 -5.79 12.54
C THR A 375 -7.91 -4.57 13.32
N ALA A 376 -6.67 -4.16 13.11
CA ALA A 376 -6.12 -2.90 13.60
C ALA A 376 -5.79 -2.00 12.41
N HIS A 377 -6.16 -0.73 12.51
CA HIS A 377 -6.05 0.22 11.43
C HIS A 377 -5.84 1.65 11.96
N ALA A 378 -4.72 2.27 11.61
CA ALA A 378 -4.49 3.68 11.87
C ALA A 378 -4.84 4.48 10.61
N ASP A 379 -5.98 5.17 10.63
CA ASP A 379 -6.53 5.79 9.42
C ASP A 379 -5.88 7.15 9.09
N ARG A 380 -6.04 7.59 7.83
CA ARG A 380 -5.69 8.96 7.40
C ARG A 380 -6.39 10.00 8.28
N ASN A 381 -7.62 9.74 8.72
CA ASN A 381 -8.43 10.68 9.50
C ASN A 381 -7.94 10.94 10.94
N GLY A 382 -6.89 10.23 11.41
CA GLY A 382 -6.27 10.42 12.70
C GLY A 382 -6.77 9.52 13.84
N PHE A 383 -7.74 8.66 13.59
CA PHE A 383 -8.22 7.66 14.54
C PHE A 383 -7.62 6.27 14.28
N PHE A 384 -7.33 5.56 15.36
CA PHE A 384 -6.97 4.15 15.36
C PHE A 384 -8.22 3.32 15.61
N TYR A 385 -8.47 2.33 14.77
CA TYR A 385 -9.66 1.49 14.81
C TYR A 385 -9.29 0.04 15.14
N VAL A 386 -10.07 -0.56 16.05
CA VAL A 386 -10.10 -1.99 16.33
C VAL A 386 -11.47 -2.51 15.95
N ILE A 387 -11.54 -3.34 14.91
CA ILE A 387 -12.80 -3.85 14.34
C ILE A 387 -12.83 -5.37 14.35
N ASN A 388 -13.94 -5.95 14.80
CA ASN A 388 -14.15 -7.40 14.80
C ASN A 388 -14.27 -7.94 13.37
N ARG A 389 -13.33 -8.83 13.01
CA ARG A 389 -13.24 -9.42 11.66
C ARG A 389 -13.95 -10.76 11.52
N SER A 390 -14.47 -11.33 12.61
CA SER A 390 -15.15 -12.62 12.60
C SER A 390 -16.37 -12.60 11.69
N GLU A 391 -16.75 -13.79 11.24
CA GLU A 391 -18.01 -14.01 10.55
C GLU A 391 -19.18 -13.76 11.49
N MET A 392 -20.16 -13.00 11.03
CA MET A 392 -21.33 -12.59 11.80
C MET A 392 -22.55 -12.63 10.87
N PRO A 393 -23.76 -12.97 11.38
CA PRO A 393 -24.98 -12.83 10.61
C PRO A 393 -25.14 -11.40 10.11
N LYS A 394 -25.28 -11.22 8.80
CA LYS A 394 -25.45 -9.90 8.17
C LYS A 394 -26.74 -9.25 8.65
N VAL A 395 -26.66 -8.01 9.08
CA VAL A 395 -27.83 -7.14 9.26
C VAL A 395 -28.08 -6.37 7.97
N LYS A 396 -29.36 -6.24 7.56
CA LYS A 396 -29.71 -5.59 6.28
C LYS A 396 -29.30 -4.12 6.20
N LYS A 397 -29.24 -3.43 7.33
CA LYS A 397 -28.89 -2.01 7.41
C LYS A 397 -27.40 -1.86 7.71
N GLN A 398 -26.68 -1.24 6.77
CA GLN A 398 -25.23 -1.05 6.85
C GLN A 398 -24.76 -0.42 8.16
N ARG A 399 -25.43 0.65 8.64
CA ARG A 399 -25.06 1.34 9.88
C ARG A 399 -25.19 0.45 11.13
N GLU A 400 -26.19 -0.43 11.17
CA GLU A 400 -26.40 -1.36 12.28
C GLU A 400 -25.39 -2.54 12.24
N ASP A 401 -25.05 -3.03 11.04
CA ASP A 401 -24.01 -4.06 10.87
C ASP A 401 -22.64 -3.54 11.29
N GLN A 402 -22.31 -2.31 10.90
CA GLN A 402 -21.08 -1.61 11.28
C GLN A 402 -20.94 -1.48 12.80
N ALA A 403 -21.99 -1.00 13.47
CA ALA A 403 -21.99 -0.81 14.92
C ALA A 403 -21.67 -2.10 15.69
N ARG A 404 -22.21 -3.24 15.25
CA ARG A 404 -21.95 -4.56 15.87
C ARG A 404 -20.49 -5.04 15.74
N ARG A 405 -19.75 -4.52 14.75
CA ARG A 405 -18.35 -4.89 14.51
C ARG A 405 -17.37 -3.98 15.26
N PHE A 406 -17.82 -2.81 15.67
CA PHE A 406 -17.00 -1.87 16.42
C PHE A 406 -16.53 -2.51 17.73
N VAL A 407 -15.21 -2.46 17.99
CA VAL A 407 -14.64 -2.84 19.28
C VAL A 407 -14.15 -1.60 20.00
N LYS A 408 -13.33 -0.79 19.34
CA LYS A 408 -12.75 0.42 19.92
C LYS A 408 -12.21 1.35 18.83
N ALA A 409 -12.25 2.66 19.10
CA ALA A 409 -11.45 3.63 18.36
C ALA A 409 -11.00 4.78 19.26
N PHE A 410 -9.83 5.34 18.96
CA PHE A 410 -9.23 6.44 19.73
C PHE A 410 -8.25 7.24 18.85
N PRO A 411 -8.02 8.53 19.11
CA PRO A 411 -7.09 9.32 18.32
C PRO A 411 -5.64 8.83 18.52
N PHE A 412 -4.86 8.78 17.44
CA PHE A 412 -3.41 8.50 17.51
C PHE A 412 -2.55 9.69 17.10
N VAL A 413 -3.15 10.82 16.73
CA VAL A 413 -2.51 12.12 16.50
C VAL A 413 -3.25 13.20 17.27
N ASP A 414 -2.57 14.32 17.50
CA ASP A 414 -3.08 15.38 18.35
C ASP A 414 -3.90 16.41 17.53
N ASN A 415 -4.79 17.14 18.21
CA ASN A 415 -5.56 18.26 17.64
C ASN A 415 -6.35 17.94 16.37
N ILE A 416 -7.07 16.80 16.35
CA ILE A 416 -8.05 16.47 15.33
C ILE A 416 -9.21 17.48 15.41
N THR A 417 -9.61 18.08 14.28
CA THR A 417 -10.66 19.12 14.26
C THR A 417 -11.96 18.67 13.62
N TRP A 418 -11.93 17.73 12.67
CA TRP A 418 -13.09 17.39 11.84
C TRP A 418 -14.17 16.60 12.60
N ALA A 419 -13.77 15.80 13.58
CA ALA A 419 -14.65 15.03 14.46
C ALA A 419 -14.14 15.05 15.89
N SER A 420 -15.06 15.03 16.85
CA SER A 420 -14.72 15.07 18.28
C SER A 420 -14.30 13.70 18.84
N HIS A 421 -14.95 12.63 18.38
CA HIS A 421 -14.69 11.24 18.77
C HIS A 421 -15.38 10.29 17.79
N ILE A 422 -15.16 8.99 17.96
CA ILE A 422 -15.98 7.92 17.35
C ILE A 422 -16.99 7.48 18.41
N ASP A 423 -18.28 7.58 18.11
CA ASP A 423 -19.36 7.19 19.02
C ASP A 423 -19.35 5.67 19.21
N GLU A 424 -19.26 5.22 20.46
CA GLU A 424 -19.07 3.80 20.78
C GLU A 424 -20.31 2.93 20.50
N LYS A 425 -21.50 3.53 20.44
CA LYS A 425 -22.75 2.80 20.20
C LYS A 425 -22.96 2.53 18.71
N THR A 426 -22.62 3.50 17.88
CA THR A 426 -22.85 3.47 16.43
C THR A 426 -21.60 3.08 15.65
N GLY A 427 -20.41 3.23 16.25
CA GLY A 427 -19.13 3.08 15.58
C GLY A 427 -18.91 4.11 14.48
N ARG A 428 -19.49 5.32 14.58
CA ARG A 428 -19.41 6.40 13.58
C ARG A 428 -18.78 7.67 14.17
N PRO A 429 -18.11 8.49 13.35
CA PRO A 429 -17.55 9.75 13.82
C PRO A 429 -18.64 10.76 14.20
N ALA A 430 -18.45 11.45 15.33
CA ALA A 430 -19.21 12.63 15.72
C ALA A 430 -18.62 13.87 15.01
N VAL A 431 -18.98 14.01 13.74
CA VAL A 431 -18.49 15.06 12.83
C VAL A 431 -19.04 16.44 13.19
N ASP A 432 -18.18 17.45 13.21
CA ASP A 432 -18.60 18.85 13.24
C ASP A 432 -19.00 19.30 11.83
N ILE A 433 -20.27 19.66 11.65
CA ILE A 433 -20.80 20.11 10.35
C ILE A 433 -20.05 21.34 9.80
N ASN A 434 -19.47 22.17 10.68
CA ASN A 434 -18.70 23.36 10.29
C ASN A 434 -17.31 23.01 9.73
N GLN A 435 -16.89 21.75 9.84
CA GLN A 435 -15.64 21.26 9.26
C GLN A 435 -15.81 20.78 7.82
N TYR A 436 -17.01 20.88 7.24
CA TYR A 436 -17.19 20.84 5.79
C TYR A 436 -17.07 22.28 5.21
N PRO A 437 -16.07 22.59 4.35
CA PRO A 437 -15.88 23.94 3.81
C PRO A 437 -17.07 24.47 2.98
N PRO A 438 -17.76 25.54 3.37
CA PRO A 438 -19.00 25.95 2.69
C PRO A 438 -18.79 26.26 1.19
N LEU A 439 -19.85 26.05 0.40
CA LEU A 439 -19.92 26.43 -1.01
C LEU A 439 -19.56 27.93 -1.21
N PRO A 440 -18.97 28.32 -2.35
CA PRO A 440 -18.80 29.71 -2.72
C PRO A 440 -20.14 30.46 -2.71
N LYS A 441 -20.15 31.73 -2.29
CA LYS A 441 -21.34 32.57 -2.44
C LYS A 441 -21.61 32.80 -3.93
N LYS A 442 -22.85 33.14 -4.27
CA LYS A 442 -23.25 33.44 -5.66
C LYS A 442 -22.31 34.48 -6.28
N GLY A 443 -21.69 34.13 -7.40
CA GLY A 443 -20.72 34.98 -8.11
C GLY A 443 -19.25 34.79 -7.71
N GLU A 444 -18.98 34.08 -6.60
CA GLU A 444 -17.63 33.76 -6.16
C GLU A 444 -17.15 32.43 -6.75
N LYS A 445 -15.82 32.29 -6.92
CA LYS A 445 -15.17 31.05 -7.39
C LYS A 445 -14.49 30.26 -6.27
N LYS A 446 -14.54 30.76 -5.04
CA LYS A 446 -13.84 30.22 -3.88
C LYS A 446 -14.74 30.31 -2.65
N GLY A 447 -14.94 29.19 -1.98
CA GLY A 447 -15.62 29.11 -0.69
C GLY A 447 -14.80 29.70 0.45
N LYS A 448 -15.43 29.87 1.61
CA LYS A 448 -14.74 30.31 2.82
C LYS A 448 -13.69 29.27 3.22
N VAL A 449 -12.50 29.74 3.57
CA VAL A 449 -11.43 28.88 4.11
C VAL A 449 -11.77 28.43 5.52
N ILE A 450 -11.61 27.13 5.78
CA ILE A 450 -11.61 26.54 7.12
C ILE A 450 -10.22 25.95 7.44
N HIS A 451 -9.98 25.59 8.69
CA HIS A 451 -8.75 24.95 9.13
C HIS A 451 -9.05 23.53 9.59
N VAL A 452 -8.36 22.56 8.99
CA VAL A 452 -8.60 21.13 9.22
C VAL A 452 -7.32 20.45 9.70
N SER A 453 -7.46 19.56 10.66
CA SER A 453 -6.43 18.62 11.09
C SER A 453 -7.04 17.24 11.36
N PRO A 454 -6.41 16.15 10.90
CA PRO A 454 -5.24 16.12 9.99
C PRO A 454 -5.56 16.73 8.61
N PRO A 455 -4.56 17.10 7.79
CA PRO A 455 -4.78 17.45 6.38
C PRO A 455 -5.06 16.19 5.56
N PHE A 456 -5.43 16.32 4.27
CA PHE A 456 -5.68 15.14 3.42
C PHE A 456 -4.54 14.11 3.41
N LEU A 457 -3.27 14.52 3.50
CA LEU A 457 -2.13 13.57 3.61
C LEU A 457 -2.19 12.67 4.86
N GLY A 458 -3.00 13.06 5.85
CA GLY A 458 -3.49 12.25 6.96
C GLY A 458 -2.59 12.24 8.21
N GLY A 459 -3.13 11.73 9.31
CA GLY A 459 -2.35 11.42 10.52
C GLY A 459 -1.34 10.31 10.26
N LYS A 460 -1.70 9.32 9.43
CA LYS A 460 -0.84 8.30 8.82
C LYS A 460 -1.22 8.14 7.35
N ASN A 461 -0.25 7.99 6.46
CA ASN A 461 -0.51 7.69 5.05
C ASN A 461 -0.36 6.18 4.79
N TRP A 462 0.00 5.78 3.57
CA TRP A 462 0.17 4.38 3.19
C TRP A 462 1.28 3.66 3.96
N ASN A 463 2.24 4.42 4.49
CA ASN A 463 3.41 3.90 5.16
C ASN A 463 2.97 3.05 6.38
N PRO A 464 3.25 1.75 6.37
CA PRO A 464 2.53 0.81 7.22
C PRO A 464 3.13 0.66 8.62
N MET A 465 2.27 0.42 9.61
CA MET A 465 2.64 0.10 11.00
C MET A 465 3.07 -1.36 11.18
N ALA A 466 3.76 -1.66 12.28
CA ALA A 466 4.10 -3.03 12.71
C ALA A 466 3.43 -3.38 14.05
N TYR A 467 3.23 -4.67 14.31
CA TYR A 467 2.69 -5.18 15.58
C TYR A 467 3.66 -6.19 16.22
N SER A 468 4.13 -5.93 17.44
CA SER A 468 4.96 -6.88 18.18
C SER A 468 4.09 -7.83 18.99
N GLN A 469 4.26 -9.13 18.74
CA GLN A 469 3.59 -10.19 19.49
C GLN A 469 4.06 -10.27 20.95
N ASP A 470 5.26 -9.77 21.26
CA ASP A 470 5.84 -9.82 22.62
C ASP A 470 5.31 -8.69 23.52
N THR A 471 5.17 -7.48 22.96
CA THR A 471 4.74 -6.28 23.71
C THR A 471 3.24 -6.04 23.63
N GLY A 472 2.56 -6.59 22.61
CA GLY A 472 1.16 -6.28 22.32
C GLY A 472 0.93 -4.87 21.76
N LEU A 473 2.00 -4.17 21.36
CA LEU A 473 1.92 -2.79 20.88
C LEU A 473 1.99 -2.69 19.35
N PHE A 474 1.33 -1.67 18.83
CA PHE A 474 1.48 -1.21 17.44
C PHE A 474 2.48 -0.07 17.35
N TYR A 475 3.34 -0.09 16.33
CA TYR A 475 4.35 0.93 16.08
C TYR A 475 4.10 1.59 14.73
N LEU A 476 3.84 2.89 14.73
CA LEU A 476 3.44 3.61 13.52
C LEU A 476 4.15 4.96 13.40
N GLY A 477 4.59 5.28 12.18
CA GLY A 477 5.07 6.61 11.82
C GLY A 477 3.91 7.50 11.42
N ALA A 478 3.54 8.44 12.29
CA ALA A 478 2.49 9.43 12.07
C ALA A 478 3.07 10.82 11.78
N ASN A 479 2.17 11.79 11.50
CA ASN A 479 2.54 13.17 11.19
C ASN A 479 1.61 14.19 11.90
N HIS A 480 2.20 15.23 12.48
CA HIS A 480 1.53 16.38 13.06
C HIS A 480 1.57 17.59 12.11
N TRP A 481 0.43 17.90 11.52
CA TRP A 481 0.24 18.95 10.53
C TRP A 481 -1.24 19.24 10.34
N LYS A 482 -1.56 20.28 9.58
CA LYS A 482 -2.92 20.77 9.34
C LYS A 482 -3.01 21.44 7.97
N GLU A 483 -4.18 21.89 7.56
CA GLU A 483 -4.34 22.65 6.32
C GLU A 483 -5.38 23.77 6.39
N ASP A 484 -5.21 24.75 5.51
CA ASP A 484 -6.32 25.59 5.05
C ASP A 484 -7.05 24.83 3.94
N TYR A 485 -8.38 24.75 4.02
CA TYR A 485 -9.21 23.98 3.07
C TYR A 485 -10.42 24.81 2.61
N TRP A 486 -10.76 24.79 1.32
CA TRP A 486 -11.89 25.56 0.77
C TRP A 486 -12.49 24.96 -0.50
N THR A 487 -13.80 25.15 -0.67
CA THR A 487 -14.51 24.65 -1.84
C THR A 487 -14.23 25.46 -3.10
N THR A 488 -14.12 24.78 -4.24
CA THR A 488 -14.04 25.38 -5.57
C THR A 488 -15.03 24.70 -6.52
N PRO A 489 -15.62 25.40 -7.50
CA PRO A 489 -16.44 24.77 -8.53
C PRO A 489 -15.68 23.65 -9.25
N ILE A 490 -16.38 22.57 -9.60
CA ILE A 490 -15.78 21.44 -10.31
C ILE A 490 -16.73 20.89 -11.36
N GLN A 491 -16.16 20.46 -12.48
CA GLN A 491 -16.85 19.68 -13.49
C GLN A 491 -15.95 18.51 -13.86
N TYR A 492 -16.51 17.31 -13.96
CA TYR A 492 -15.75 16.16 -14.41
C TYR A 492 -15.28 16.38 -15.85
N LYS A 493 -13.98 16.19 -16.06
CA LYS A 493 -13.39 16.10 -17.39
C LYS A 493 -12.45 14.91 -17.38
N LYS A 494 -12.75 13.94 -18.24
CA LYS A 494 -11.97 12.72 -18.39
C LYS A 494 -10.48 13.02 -18.58
N GLY A 495 -9.65 12.32 -17.80
CA GLY A 495 -8.18 12.45 -17.83
C GLY A 495 -7.64 13.71 -17.14
N ALA A 496 -8.49 14.51 -16.50
CA ALA A 496 -8.11 15.63 -15.65
C ALA A 496 -8.45 15.34 -14.17
N ALA A 497 -7.80 16.06 -13.26
CA ALA A 497 -8.08 15.92 -11.84
C ALA A 497 -9.51 16.38 -11.49
N TYR A 498 -10.16 15.67 -10.57
CA TYR A 498 -11.55 15.81 -10.15
C TYR A 498 -11.64 16.00 -8.63
N LEU A 499 -11.13 17.14 -8.14
CA LEU A 499 -11.02 17.42 -6.70
C LEU A 499 -12.18 18.31 -6.20
N GLY A 500 -12.35 19.49 -6.79
CA GLY A 500 -13.34 20.49 -6.35
C GLY A 500 -13.05 21.13 -4.99
N GLN A 501 -11.81 21.05 -4.53
CA GLN A 501 -11.33 21.67 -3.30
C GLN A 501 -9.96 22.29 -3.57
N GLY A 502 -9.69 23.43 -2.93
CA GLY A 502 -8.36 24.00 -2.81
C GLY A 502 -7.83 23.82 -1.39
N PHE A 503 -6.52 23.68 -1.27
CA PHE A 503 -5.87 23.36 0.00
C PHE A 503 -4.51 24.04 0.14
N LYS A 504 -4.04 24.15 1.38
CA LYS A 504 -2.66 24.50 1.70
C LYS A 504 -2.23 23.86 3.02
N ILE A 505 -1.40 22.82 2.93
CA ILE A 505 -0.84 22.13 4.10
C ILE A 505 0.18 23.03 4.83
N LYS A 506 0.08 23.03 6.16
CA LYS A 506 0.90 23.80 7.10
C LYS A 506 1.38 22.92 8.25
N ARG A 507 2.49 23.31 8.87
CA ARG A 507 2.97 22.66 10.10
C ARG A 507 2.01 22.94 11.26
N MET A 508 1.94 21.98 12.17
CA MET A 508 1.27 22.16 13.45
C MET A 508 2.24 22.68 14.50
N TYR A 509 3.42 22.07 14.59
CA TYR A 509 4.46 22.39 15.57
C TYR A 509 5.73 22.92 14.90
N PRO A 510 6.50 23.78 15.59
CA PRO A 510 7.75 24.31 15.04
C PRO A 510 8.92 23.31 15.11
N ASP A 511 8.92 22.42 16.11
CA ASP A 511 10.03 21.51 16.45
C ASP A 511 9.98 20.16 15.72
N HIS A 512 8.82 19.75 15.19
CA HIS A 512 8.65 18.45 14.54
C HIS A 512 7.50 18.44 13.51
N VAL A 513 7.52 17.44 12.64
CA VAL A 513 6.38 17.06 11.79
C VAL A 513 6.10 15.57 11.96
N GLY A 514 7.11 14.72 11.73
CA GLY A 514 7.00 13.29 11.95
C GLY A 514 6.92 12.95 13.44
N ILE A 515 6.14 11.93 13.76
CA ILE A 515 6.05 11.39 15.12
C ILE A 515 5.87 9.86 15.07
N LEU A 516 6.88 9.13 15.52
CA LEU A 516 6.83 7.68 15.68
C LEU A 516 6.17 7.38 17.03
N ARG A 517 5.12 6.56 17.04
CA ARG A 517 4.35 6.24 18.26
C ARG A 517 4.24 4.74 18.47
N ALA A 518 4.32 4.33 19.74
CA ALA A 518 3.82 3.04 20.19
C ALA A 518 2.41 3.19 20.76
N VAL A 519 1.49 2.34 20.31
CA VAL A 519 0.07 2.37 20.64
C VAL A 519 -0.32 1.07 21.32
N ASP A 520 -0.93 1.18 22.50
CA ASP A 520 -1.61 0.06 23.17
C ASP A 520 -3.05 0.00 22.65
N PRO A 521 -3.42 -1.04 21.86
CA PRO A 521 -4.75 -1.14 21.27
C PRO A 521 -5.84 -1.41 22.30
N VAL A 522 -5.50 -2.03 23.44
CA VAL A 522 -6.45 -2.39 24.51
C VAL A 522 -6.73 -1.19 25.38
N LYS A 523 -5.70 -0.46 25.80
CA LYS A 523 -5.87 0.75 26.63
C LYS A 523 -6.29 1.96 25.83
N GLY A 524 -6.10 1.95 24.52
CA GLY A 524 -6.38 3.08 23.63
C GLY A 524 -5.48 4.28 23.91
N LYS A 525 -4.19 4.02 24.18
CA LYS A 525 -3.24 5.06 24.61
C LYS A 525 -1.91 4.96 23.87
N ILE A 526 -1.29 6.11 23.71
CA ILE A 526 0.12 6.22 23.29
C ILE A 526 1.00 5.84 24.49
N VAL A 527 1.86 4.84 24.32
CA VAL A 527 2.79 4.37 25.36
C VAL A 527 4.05 5.22 25.38
N TRP A 528 4.60 5.50 24.20
CA TRP A 528 5.73 6.41 24.02
C TRP A 528 5.66 7.09 22.64
N SER A 529 6.40 8.18 22.47
CA SER A 529 6.54 8.88 21.18
C SER A 529 7.99 9.33 20.94
N HIS A 530 8.42 9.29 19.68
CA HIS A 530 9.69 9.85 19.21
C HIS A 530 9.41 10.86 18.09
N LYS A 531 9.89 12.09 18.22
CA LYS A 531 9.66 13.17 17.25
C LYS A 531 10.73 13.18 16.17
N GLU A 532 10.32 13.44 14.94
CA GLU A 532 11.22 13.65 13.79
C GLU A 532 10.93 15.01 13.14
N LYS A 533 11.98 15.65 12.64
CA LYS A 533 11.87 16.99 12.06
C LYS A 533 11.07 16.97 10.75
N LEU A 534 11.32 15.97 9.91
CA LEU A 534 10.63 15.78 8.64
C LEU A 534 9.45 14.81 8.77
N PRO A 535 8.50 14.82 7.82
CA PRO A 535 7.42 13.83 7.82
C PRO A 535 7.95 12.39 7.83
N LEU A 536 7.33 11.54 8.64
CA LEU A 536 7.55 10.10 8.60
C LEU A 536 6.70 9.48 7.49
N TRP A 537 7.37 8.76 6.58
CA TRP A 537 6.76 8.20 5.37
C TRP A 537 7.28 6.81 5.01
N ALA A 538 8.09 6.20 5.88
CA ALA A 538 8.57 4.82 5.75
C ALA A 538 7.69 3.85 6.56
N GLY A 539 7.72 2.57 6.18
CA GLY A 539 7.11 1.52 6.98
C GLY A 539 7.90 1.22 8.26
N VAL A 540 7.29 0.47 9.16
CA VAL A 540 7.92 -0.03 10.40
C VAL A 540 8.10 -1.55 10.32
N LEU A 541 9.22 -2.05 10.82
CA LEU A 541 9.49 -3.47 11.07
C LEU A 541 9.66 -3.66 12.58
N ALA A 542 9.04 -4.69 13.16
CA ALA A 542 9.28 -5.09 14.55
C ALA A 542 9.98 -6.46 14.59
N THR A 543 10.85 -6.68 15.57
CA THR A 543 11.55 -7.96 15.75
C THR A 543 11.48 -8.46 17.18
N LYS A 544 11.57 -9.78 17.35
CA LYS A 544 11.66 -10.45 18.66
C LYS A 544 12.92 -10.07 19.44
N GLY A 545 13.93 -9.51 18.78
CA GLY A 545 15.10 -8.89 19.41
C GLY A 545 14.80 -7.63 20.25
N GLY A 546 13.52 -7.25 20.41
CA GLY A 546 13.12 -6.08 21.19
C GLY A 546 13.28 -4.76 20.45
N LEU A 547 13.37 -4.81 19.11
CA LEU A 547 13.65 -3.66 18.27
C LEU A 547 12.50 -3.34 17.32
N ILE A 548 12.42 -2.06 16.96
CA ILE A 548 11.73 -1.63 15.75
C ILE A 548 12.69 -0.90 14.82
N PHE A 549 12.47 -1.03 13.51
CA PHE A 549 13.24 -0.37 12.46
C PHE A 549 12.32 0.47 11.58
N THR A 550 12.77 1.67 11.21
CA THR A 550 12.09 2.52 10.23
C THR A 550 13.10 3.45 9.52
N GLY A 551 12.60 4.25 8.58
CA GLY A 551 13.37 5.22 7.82
C GLY A 551 12.85 6.65 8.00
N THR A 552 13.74 7.63 7.84
CA THR A 552 13.43 9.06 7.97
C THR A 552 13.58 9.81 6.64
N GLY A 553 12.92 10.97 6.53
CA GLY A 553 13.02 11.84 5.36
C GLY A 553 14.45 12.36 5.12
N GLU A 554 15.27 12.43 6.16
CA GLU A 554 16.67 12.82 6.11
C GLU A 554 17.59 11.71 5.57
N GLY A 555 17.07 10.50 5.37
CA GLY A 555 17.83 9.36 4.84
C GLY A 555 18.48 8.48 5.89
N PHE A 556 18.07 8.60 7.16
CA PHE A 556 18.51 7.66 8.20
C PHE A 556 17.60 6.44 8.26
N VAL A 557 18.20 5.25 8.16
CA VAL A 557 17.63 4.03 8.77
C VAL A 557 17.88 4.14 10.25
N LYS A 558 16.86 3.85 11.08
CA LYS A 558 16.96 3.93 12.53
C LYS A 558 16.43 2.67 13.19
N ALA A 559 17.03 2.30 14.31
CA ALA A 559 16.55 1.26 15.20
C ALA A 559 16.21 1.84 16.57
N PHE A 560 15.08 1.43 17.13
CA PHE A 560 14.61 1.87 18.44
C PHE A 560 14.30 0.68 19.34
N ASP A 561 14.51 0.85 20.64
CA ASP A 561 13.98 -0.05 21.65
C ASP A 561 12.45 -0.04 21.58
N ALA A 562 11.85 -1.22 21.40
CA ALA A 562 10.41 -1.35 21.19
C ALA A 562 9.58 -0.95 22.42
N LYS A 563 10.12 -1.12 23.64
CA LYS A 563 9.39 -0.82 24.88
C LYS A 563 9.43 0.66 25.25
N THR A 564 10.52 1.34 24.93
CA THR A 564 10.82 2.69 25.44
C THR A 564 10.85 3.77 24.35
N GLY A 565 11.01 3.39 23.08
CA GLY A 565 11.15 4.34 21.97
C GLY A 565 12.52 5.02 21.90
N LYS A 566 13.51 4.55 22.68
CA LYS A 566 14.87 5.08 22.66
C LYS A 566 15.55 4.72 21.34
N GLU A 567 16.09 5.72 20.63
CA GLU A 567 16.96 5.50 19.46
C GLU A 567 18.24 4.79 19.92
N LEU A 568 18.54 3.63 19.33
CA LEU A 568 19.71 2.81 19.67
C LEU A 568 20.77 2.81 18.56
N TRP A 569 20.35 3.02 17.32
CA TRP A 569 21.24 2.98 16.16
C TRP A 569 20.66 3.78 15.00
N LYS A 570 21.54 4.35 14.16
CA LYS A 570 21.15 4.91 12.87
C LYS A 570 22.28 4.86 11.84
N PHE A 571 21.90 4.85 10.55
CA PHE A 571 22.83 4.94 9.43
C PHE A 571 22.26 5.79 8.29
N GLN A 572 23.09 6.66 7.69
CA GLN A 572 22.71 7.57 6.61
C GLN A 572 22.92 6.91 5.23
N THR A 573 21.85 6.72 4.45
CA THR A 573 21.89 6.07 3.13
C THR A 573 22.08 7.04 1.95
N GLY A 574 22.00 8.34 2.21
CA GLY A 574 22.21 9.43 1.24
C GLY A 574 20.94 10.02 0.63
N SER A 575 19.78 9.39 0.83
CA SER A 575 18.48 9.89 0.35
C SER A 575 17.37 9.48 1.30
N GLY A 576 16.34 10.32 1.42
CA GLY A 576 15.16 10.05 2.26
C GLY A 576 14.55 8.67 2.01
N ILE A 577 14.13 8.02 3.09
CA ILE A 577 13.58 6.67 3.05
C ILE A 577 12.06 6.76 3.13
N VAL A 578 11.41 6.17 2.14
CA VAL A 578 9.95 6.07 2.03
C VAL A 578 9.53 4.62 1.75
N SER A 579 10.38 3.64 2.05
CA SER A 579 10.14 2.22 1.77
C SER A 579 9.81 1.45 3.07
N CYS A 580 9.50 0.16 2.94
CA CYS A 580 9.32 -0.72 4.09
C CYS A 580 10.60 -1.52 4.37
N PRO A 581 11.17 -1.48 5.59
CA PRO A 581 12.23 -2.38 5.99
C PRO A 581 11.73 -3.83 6.10
N ILE A 582 12.59 -4.78 5.76
CA ILE A 582 12.40 -6.23 5.93
C ILE A 582 13.61 -6.85 6.62
N THR A 583 13.48 -8.08 7.10
CA THR A 583 14.59 -8.86 7.66
C THR A 583 14.43 -10.33 7.28
N TRP A 584 15.55 -11.02 7.08
CA TRP A 584 15.62 -12.45 6.79
C TRP A 584 16.91 -13.04 7.35
N GLU A 585 16.99 -14.36 7.39
CA GLU A 585 18.18 -15.12 7.77
C GLU A 585 18.74 -15.87 6.57
N GLU A 586 20.06 -15.79 6.37
CA GLU A 586 20.77 -16.56 5.37
C GLU A 586 22.12 -17.01 5.91
N ASP A 587 22.42 -18.31 5.76
CA ASP A 587 23.61 -18.96 6.35
C ASP A 587 23.82 -18.69 7.86
N GLY A 588 22.72 -18.57 8.62
CA GLY A 588 22.77 -18.28 10.06
C GLY A 588 23.10 -16.82 10.42
N GLU A 589 23.16 -15.92 9.43
CA GLU A 589 23.29 -14.49 9.64
C GLU A 589 21.95 -13.78 9.36
N GLN A 590 21.54 -12.91 10.27
CA GLN A 590 20.37 -12.06 10.12
C GLN A 590 20.73 -10.81 9.32
N TYR A 591 19.94 -10.55 8.28
CA TYR A 591 20.05 -9.38 7.43
C TYR A 591 18.84 -8.46 7.62
N ILE A 592 19.06 -7.16 7.45
CA ILE A 592 18.01 -6.13 7.38
C ILE A 592 18.17 -5.41 6.05
N GLY A 593 17.08 -5.22 5.31
CA GLY A 593 17.12 -4.59 3.99
C GLY A 593 16.00 -3.60 3.74
N LEU A 594 16.27 -2.56 2.97
CA LEU A 594 15.29 -1.55 2.53
C LEU A 594 15.76 -0.76 1.31
N ALA A 595 14.82 -0.07 0.66
CA ALA A 595 15.10 0.85 -0.43
C ALA A 595 15.23 2.31 0.09
N SER A 596 16.19 3.04 -0.48
CA SER A 596 16.41 4.47 -0.21
C SER A 596 16.23 5.27 -1.50
N GLY A 597 15.41 6.32 -1.44
CA GLY A 597 15.11 7.20 -2.55
C GLY A 597 13.83 8.01 -2.28
N TYR A 598 14.02 9.30 -2.02
CA TYR A 598 12.94 10.19 -1.58
C TYR A 598 11.96 10.55 -2.70
N GLY A 599 10.67 10.63 -2.35
CA GLY A 599 9.59 11.01 -3.27
C GLY A 599 8.20 10.83 -2.64
N GLY A 600 7.26 10.31 -3.43
CA GLY A 600 5.86 10.14 -3.01
C GLY A 600 5.08 11.46 -3.05
N ALA A 601 4.02 11.56 -2.24
CA ALA A 601 3.09 12.68 -2.30
C ALA A 601 3.65 14.00 -1.73
N VAL A 602 4.46 13.95 -0.68
CA VAL A 602 4.90 15.15 0.07
C VAL A 602 5.58 16.21 -0.81
N PRO A 603 6.54 15.88 -1.70
CA PRO A 603 7.20 16.90 -2.54
C PRO A 603 6.28 17.58 -3.57
N LEU A 604 5.14 16.96 -3.90
CA LEU A 604 4.20 17.44 -4.91
C LEU A 604 3.03 18.21 -4.28
N TRP A 605 2.53 17.71 -3.15
CA TRP A 605 1.26 18.09 -2.54
C TRP A 605 1.42 18.74 -1.16
N GLY A 606 2.63 18.68 -0.57
CA GLY A 606 2.89 19.00 0.83
C GLY A 606 2.82 20.48 1.24
N GLY A 607 2.55 21.41 0.33
CA GLY A 607 2.53 22.85 0.66
C GLY A 607 3.83 23.31 1.35
N ASP A 608 3.72 23.77 2.59
CA ASP A 608 4.91 24.18 3.37
C ASP A 608 5.85 23.01 3.71
N MET A 609 5.36 21.76 3.68
CA MET A 609 6.20 20.56 3.86
C MET A 609 6.99 20.23 2.60
N ALA A 610 6.46 20.51 1.40
CA ALA A 610 7.23 20.37 0.17
C ALA A 610 8.43 21.35 0.14
N LYS A 611 8.25 22.55 0.71
CA LYS A 611 9.35 23.51 0.91
C LYS A 611 10.36 23.02 1.94
N LEU A 612 9.87 22.47 3.06
CA LEU A 612 10.72 21.92 4.12
C LEU A 612 11.62 20.80 3.61
N THR A 613 11.12 19.96 2.72
CA THR A 613 11.83 18.77 2.22
C THR A 613 12.56 19.00 0.90
N LYS A 614 12.60 20.23 0.39
CA LYS A 614 13.23 20.58 -0.89
C LYS A 614 14.72 20.21 -0.97
N SER A 615 15.42 20.23 0.16
CA SER A 615 16.84 19.87 0.25
C SER A 615 17.10 18.37 0.40
N VAL A 616 16.06 17.54 0.51
CA VAL A 616 16.23 16.08 0.58
C VAL A 616 16.55 15.57 -0.81
N SER A 617 17.73 14.98 -0.97
CA SER A 617 18.18 14.39 -2.22
C SER A 617 17.23 13.29 -2.69
N GLN A 618 16.95 13.27 -3.99
CA GLN A 618 16.43 12.07 -4.63
C GLN A 618 17.47 10.96 -4.61
N GLY A 619 17.03 9.74 -4.90
CA GLY A 619 17.90 8.58 -4.95
C GLY A 619 17.14 7.37 -5.49
N GLY A 620 17.84 6.25 -5.57
CA GLY A 620 17.24 4.98 -5.95
C GLY A 620 18.24 3.85 -5.74
N SER A 621 18.22 3.28 -4.55
CA SER A 621 19.12 2.18 -4.18
C SER A 621 18.48 1.22 -3.19
N PHE A 622 18.99 0.00 -3.12
CA PHE A 622 18.67 -0.97 -2.08
C PHE A 622 19.89 -1.16 -1.17
N TRP A 623 19.66 -1.21 0.14
CA TRP A 623 20.69 -1.33 1.16
C TRP A 623 20.45 -2.56 2.02
N VAL A 624 21.53 -3.24 2.38
CA VAL A 624 21.50 -4.40 3.26
C VAL A 624 22.52 -4.25 4.39
N PHE A 625 22.08 -4.63 5.58
CA PHE A 625 22.81 -4.53 6.83
C PHE A 625 22.84 -5.89 7.54
N LYS A 626 23.92 -6.18 8.26
CA LYS A 626 23.99 -7.27 9.25
C LYS A 626 25.00 -6.90 10.35
N LEU A 627 25.09 -7.73 11.39
CA LEU A 627 26.12 -7.56 12.41
C LEU A 627 27.50 -7.74 11.80
N LYS A 628 28.46 -6.93 12.27
CA LYS A 628 29.88 -7.16 12.00
C LYS A 628 30.30 -8.48 12.67
N ARG A 629 31.07 -9.31 11.96
CA ARG A 629 31.68 -10.52 12.52
C ARG A 629 32.81 -10.19 13.49
#